data_AF-K3XA03-F1
#
_entry.id   AF-K3XA03-F1
#
_cell.length_a   1.000
_cell.length_b   1.000
_cell.length_c   1.000
_cell.angle_alpha   90.00
_cell.angle_beta   90.00
_cell.angle_gamma   90.00
#
_symmetry.space_group_name_H-M   'P 1'
#
loop_
_entity.id
_entity.type
_entity.pdbx_description
1 polymer ?
#
loop_
_entity_poly.entity_id
_entity_poly.type
_entity_poly.pdbx_seq_one_letter_code
_entity_poly.pdbx_strand_id
1 'polypeptide(L)'
;KRGVLAKKICLLIVGTDIEQCDVLDEKLDEILAIATKQEVPIIYPMSRRKLGRVLSKSVRVSCVGVYSMEGANDLFQDILKFA
;
A
#
# COMPACT_ATOMS: atom_id res chain seq x y z
N LYS A 1 -0.53 -5.50 -9.13
CA LYS A 1 0.60 -6.04 -9.95
C LYS A 1 1.23 -5.01 -10.88
N ARG A 2 0.50 -4.35 -11.80
CA ARG A 2 1.11 -3.47 -12.83
C ARG A 2 1.93 -2.27 -12.28
N GLY A 3 1.48 -1.61 -11.20
CA GLY A 3 2.18 -0.42 -10.68
C GLY A 3 3.51 -0.70 -9.98
N VAL A 4 3.57 -1.77 -9.17
CA VAL A 4 4.75 -2.16 -8.40
C VAL A 4 5.84 -2.72 -9.34
N LEU A 5 5.43 -3.45 -10.38
CA LEU A 5 6.33 -3.93 -11.42
C LEU A 5 6.89 -2.79 -12.29
N ALA A 6 6.18 -1.67 -12.42
CA ALA A 6 6.60 -0.54 -13.24
C ALA A 6 7.60 0.40 -12.55
N LYS A 7 7.99 0.16 -11.28
CA LYS A 7 8.81 1.08 -10.45
C LYS A 7 8.25 2.51 -10.35
N LYS A 8 6.95 2.68 -10.55
CA LYS A 8 6.31 4.01 -10.52
C LYS A 8 5.60 4.31 -9.21
N ILE A 9 5.77 3.48 -8.19
CA ILE A 9 5.10 3.64 -6.89
C ILE A 9 6.10 4.17 -5.87
N CYS A 10 5.72 5.22 -5.16
CA CYS A 10 6.52 5.86 -4.11
C CYS A 10 6.13 5.39 -2.70
N LEU A 11 4.92 4.86 -2.51
CA LEU A 11 4.42 4.39 -1.21
C LEU A 11 3.46 3.22 -1.39
N LEU A 12 3.62 2.17 -0.57
CA LEU A 12 2.68 1.08 -0.48
C LEU A 12 1.91 1.15 0.84
N ILE A 13 0.58 1.14 0.76
CA ILE A 13 -0.32 1.16 1.91
C ILE A 13 -1.06 -0.18 1.95
N VAL A 14 -0.95 -0.89 3.07
CA VAL A 14 -1.54 -2.22 3.25
C VAL A 14 -2.53 -2.19 4.41
N GLY A 15 -3.66 -2.87 4.25
CA GLY A 15 -4.65 -2.98 5.31
C GLY A 15 -4.19 -3.92 6.43
N THR A 16 -4.44 -3.58 7.70
CA THR A 16 -4.04 -4.40 8.86
C THR A 16 -4.86 -5.70 9.03
N ASP A 17 -5.98 -5.82 8.33
CA ASP A 17 -7.01 -6.83 8.55
C ASP A 17 -7.13 -7.77 7.34
N ILE A 18 -6.00 -8.14 6.74
CA ILE A 18 -5.97 -9.12 5.64
C ILE A 18 -6.23 -10.48 6.27
N GLU A 19 -7.42 -11.03 6.01
CA GLU A 19 -7.76 -12.40 6.37
C GLU A 19 -6.78 -13.33 5.66
N GLN A 20 -6.14 -14.23 6.41
CA GLN A 20 -5.26 -15.26 5.88
C GLN A 20 -6.03 -16.09 4.86
N CYS A 21 -5.56 -16.04 3.63
CA CYS A 21 -6.14 -16.76 2.52
C CYS A 21 -4.97 -17.07 1.60
N ASP A 22 -4.59 -18.34 1.54
CA ASP A 22 -3.32 -18.81 0.97
C ASP A 22 -3.00 -18.16 -0.40
N VAL A 23 -4.01 -18.04 -1.27
CA VAL A 23 -3.87 -17.46 -2.62
C VAL A 23 -3.65 -15.94 -2.60
N LEU A 24 -4.25 -15.22 -1.66
CA LEU A 24 -4.09 -13.78 -1.51
C LEU A 24 -2.76 -13.45 -0.82
N ASP A 25 -2.34 -14.25 0.14
CA ASP A 25 -1.11 -14.07 0.90
C ASP A 25 0.11 -14.24 0.00
N GLU A 26 0.14 -15.26 -0.87
CA GLU A 26 1.21 -15.41 -1.88
C GLU A 26 1.36 -14.17 -2.78
N LYS A 27 0.24 -13.57 -3.19
CA LYS A 27 0.26 -12.36 -4.04
C LYS A 27 0.61 -11.10 -3.28
N LEU A 28 0.28 -11.04 -2.00
CA LEU A 28 0.71 -9.97 -1.12
C LEU A 28 2.23 -10.06 -0.91
N ASP A 29 2.74 -11.25 -0.61
CA ASP A 29 4.17 -11.51 -0.40
C ASP A 29 4.99 -11.21 -1.65
N GLU A 30 4.51 -11.59 -2.85
CA GLU A 30 5.12 -11.17 -4.11
C GLU A 30 5.22 -9.63 -4.21
N ILE A 31 4.16 -8.91 -3.83
CA ILE A 31 4.14 -7.44 -3.90
C ILE A 31 5.07 -6.83 -2.86
N LEU A 32 5.06 -7.34 -1.62
CA LEU A 32 5.93 -6.91 -0.53
C LEU A 32 7.39 -7.15 -0.89
N ALA A 33 7.73 -8.33 -1.41
CA ALA A 33 9.09 -8.65 -1.85
C ALA A 33 9.58 -7.70 -2.94
N ILE A 34 8.73 -7.34 -3.91
CA ILE A 34 9.10 -6.37 -4.95
C ILE A 34 9.24 -4.96 -4.35
N ALA A 35 8.34 -4.54 -3.47
CA ALA A 35 8.40 -3.23 -2.82
C ALA A 35 9.67 -3.07 -1.96
N THR A 36 9.99 -4.08 -1.14
CA THR A 36 11.23 -4.14 -0.35
C THR A 36 12.47 -4.10 -1.24
N LYS A 37 12.47 -4.85 -2.35
CA LYS A 37 13.58 -4.82 -3.33
C LYS A 37 13.74 -3.46 -4.01
N GLN A 38 12.67 -2.68 -4.09
CA GLN A 38 12.67 -1.33 -4.67
C GLN A 38 12.82 -0.23 -3.61
N GLU A 39 13.05 -0.58 -2.34
CA GLU A 39 13.14 0.35 -1.21
C GLU A 39 11.91 1.26 -1.09
N VAL A 40 10.75 0.76 -1.51
CA VAL A 40 9.49 1.49 -1.40
C VAL A 40 8.96 1.32 0.03
N PRO A 41 8.69 2.42 0.76
CA PRO A 41 8.15 2.38 2.11
C PRO A 41 6.77 1.72 2.13
N ILE A 42 6.54 0.92 3.17
CA ILE A 42 5.31 0.13 3.34
C ILE A 42 4.69 0.50 4.68
N ILE A 43 3.43 0.94 4.68
CA ILE A 43 2.70 1.32 5.89
C ILE A 43 1.43 0.51 6.07
N TYR A 44 1.04 0.31 7.34
CA TYR A 44 -0.16 -0.43 7.73
C TYR A 44 -1.11 0.43 8.57
N PRO A 45 -1.71 1.50 8.02
CA PRO A 45 -2.34 2.53 8.84
C PRO A 45 -3.71 2.13 9.40
N MET A 46 -4.45 1.22 8.76
CA MET A 46 -5.84 0.91 9.13
C MET A 46 -6.40 -0.34 8.42
N SER A 47 -7.60 -0.77 8.82
CA SER A 47 -8.29 -1.93 8.22
C SER A 47 -8.75 -1.70 6.78
N ARG A 48 -8.92 -2.79 6.02
CA ARG A 48 -9.31 -2.79 4.59
C ARG A 48 -10.61 -2.05 4.31
N ARG A 49 -11.56 -2.08 5.25
CA ARG A 49 -12.85 -1.39 5.14
C ARG A 49 -12.68 0.12 5.29
N LYS A 50 -11.88 0.56 6.25
CA LYS A 50 -11.63 1.98 6.48
C LYS A 50 -10.79 2.54 5.33
N LEU A 51 -9.80 1.79 4.81
CA LEU A 51 -9.03 2.17 3.62
C LEU A 51 -9.93 2.41 2.40
N GLY A 52 -10.84 1.49 2.11
CA GLY A 52 -11.80 1.67 1.02
C GLY A 52 -12.62 2.96 1.17
N ARG A 53 -13.12 3.22 2.38
CA ARG A 53 -13.90 4.43 2.68
C ARG A 53 -13.10 5.73 2.52
N VAL A 54 -11.83 5.76 2.94
CA VAL A 54 -10.95 6.94 2.75
C VAL A 54 -10.66 7.18 1.26
N LEU A 55 -10.58 6.13 0.46
CA LEU A 55 -10.45 6.22 -0.99
C LEU A 55 -11.78 6.44 -1.72
N SER A 56 -12.87 6.73 -0.99
CA SER A 56 -14.23 6.87 -1.53
C SER A 56 -14.70 5.67 -2.36
N LYS A 57 -14.23 4.47 -2.02
CA LYS A 57 -14.66 3.20 -2.63
C LYS A 57 -15.63 2.48 -1.69
N SER A 58 -16.70 1.93 -2.26
CA SER A 58 -17.71 1.13 -1.54
C SER A 58 -17.21 -0.28 -1.18
N VAL A 59 -16.03 -0.68 -1.68
CA VAL A 59 -15.43 -2.01 -1.51
C VAL A 59 -14.30 -2.01 -0.49
N ARG A 60 -14.03 -3.17 0.10
CA ARG A 60 -12.84 -3.39 0.94
C ARG A 60 -11.58 -3.33 0.07
N VAL A 61 -10.59 -2.55 0.49
CA VAL A 61 -9.33 -2.39 -0.25
C VAL A 61 -8.19 -2.98 0.57
N SER A 62 -7.52 -4.00 0.03
CA SER A 62 -6.43 -4.71 0.71
C SER A 62 -5.10 -3.95 0.65
N CYS A 63 -4.75 -3.39 -0.51
CA CYS A 63 -3.50 -2.67 -0.72
C CYS A 63 -3.69 -1.52 -1.71
N VAL A 64 -2.93 -0.44 -1.53
CA VAL A 64 -2.94 0.76 -2.37
C VAL A 64 -1.50 1.16 -2.66
N GLY A 65 -1.19 1.41 -3.93
CA GLY A 65 0.09 1.98 -4.34
C GLY A 65 -0.09 3.43 -4.74
N VAL A 66 0.71 4.33 -4.17
CA VAL A 66 0.71 5.75 -4.53
C VAL A 66 1.79 6.01 -5.59
N TYR A 67 1.41 6.62 -6.71
CA TYR A 67 2.30 6.81 -7.85
C TYR A 67 3.12 8.10 -7.83
N SER A 68 2.56 9.16 -7.24
CA SER A 68 3.22 10.45 -7.12
C SER A 68 2.74 11.12 -5.84
N MET A 69 3.66 11.78 -5.14
CA MET A 69 3.38 12.59 -3.95
C MET A 69 3.44 14.09 -4.26
N GLU A 70 3.45 14.45 -5.54
CA GLU A 70 3.45 15.85 -5.97
C GLU A 70 2.27 16.61 -5.34
N GLY A 71 2.59 17.65 -4.57
CA GLY A 71 1.61 18.45 -3.81
C GLY A 71 1.33 17.95 -2.38
N ALA A 72 1.87 16.81 -1.97
CA ALA A 72 1.70 16.24 -0.62
C ALA A 72 3.02 15.79 0.02
N ASN A 73 4.15 16.39 -0.38
CA ASN A 73 5.48 16.02 0.09
C ASN A 73 5.65 16.13 1.62
N ASP A 74 5.14 17.20 2.24
CA ASP A 74 5.27 17.38 3.70
C ASP A 74 4.54 16.26 4.45
N LEU A 75 3.32 15.97 3.99
CA LEU A 75 2.47 14.91 4.55
C LEU A 75 3.09 13.53 4.31
N PHE A 76 3.75 13.33 3.17
CA PHE A 76 4.52 12.13 2.88
C PHE A 76 5.70 11.96 3.84
N GLN A 77 6.47 13.01 4.10
CA GLN A 77 7.58 12.95 5.06
C GLN A 77 7.11 12.63 6.48
N ASP A 78 5.97 13.18 6.89
CA ASP A 78 5.38 12.83 8.18
C ASP A 78 4.92 11.38 8.23
N ILE A 79 4.31 10.87 7.16
CA ILE A 79 3.91 9.46 7.04
C ILE A 79 5.13 8.53 7.09
N LEU A 80 6.25 8.90 6.47
CA LEU A 80 7.48 8.10 6.48
C LEU A 80 8.06 7.91 7.88
N LYS A 81 7.77 8.80 8.82
CA LYS A 81 8.17 8.61 10.23
C LYS A 81 7.40 7.47 10.91
N PHE A 82 6.27 7.06 10.35
CA PHE A 82 5.42 5.97 10.85
C PHE A 82 5.54 4.68 10.02
N ALA A 83 6.39 4.66 8.99
CA ALA A 83 6.73 3.49 8.19
C ALA A 83 7.85 2.68 8.84
#